data_AF-A0A836BL26-F1
#
_entry.id   AF-A0A836BL26-F1
#
_cell.length_a   1.000
_cell.length_b   1.000
_cell.length_c   1.000
_cell.angle_alpha   90.00
_cell.angle_beta   90.00
_cell.angle_gamma   90.00
#
_symmetry.space_group_name_H-M   'P 1'
#
loop_
_entity.id
_entity.type
_entity.pdbx_description
1 polymer ?
#
loop_
_entity_poly.entity_id
_entity_poly.type
_entity_poly.pdbx_seq_one_letter_code
_entity_poly.pdbx_strand_id
1 'polypeptide(L)'
;MNNKNKILEIMGKPIEIMEKLQIPDWIRNNAKWWSEGQIGDSDFTSGIQFMIKENIMVIPDLPEEVTQMELKDEKRAMGMERVQNVPDWVRNNAGWWADDLISDQDFISGIKYLVEQGIIRV
;
A
#
# COMPACT_ATOMS: atom_id res chain seq x y z
N MET A 1 -18.61 -28.03 -20.22
CA MET A 1 -18.24 -27.02 -19.21
C MET A 1 -17.76 -27.75 -17.96
N ASN A 2 -16.51 -27.53 -17.57
CA ASN A 2 -15.81 -28.36 -16.58
C ASN A 2 -16.12 -27.90 -15.14
N ASN A 3 -16.35 -28.84 -14.21
CA ASN A 3 -16.79 -28.57 -12.83
C ASN A 3 -15.83 -27.69 -11.99
N LYS A 4 -14.61 -27.41 -12.48
CA LYS A 4 -13.71 -26.42 -11.87
C LYS A 4 -14.24 -24.99 -11.95
N ASN A 5 -15.04 -24.66 -12.97
CA ASN A 5 -15.54 -23.30 -13.18
C ASN A 5 -16.72 -22.94 -12.28
N LYS A 6 -17.36 -23.94 -11.65
CA LYS A 6 -18.57 -23.75 -10.83
C LYS A 6 -18.27 -23.42 -9.36
N ILE A 7 -17.07 -23.73 -8.87
CA ILE A 7 -16.62 -23.36 -7.51
C ILE A 7 -16.13 -21.90 -7.46
N LEU A 8 -15.84 -21.30 -8.62
CA LEU A 8 -15.21 -19.98 -8.74
C LEU A 8 -16.20 -18.80 -8.78
N GLU A 9 -17.51 -19.08 -8.79
CA GLU A 9 -18.57 -18.08 -8.94
C GLU A 9 -19.07 -17.53 -7.59
N ILE A 10 -18.67 -18.15 -6.46
CA ILE A 10 -19.24 -17.89 -5.12
C ILE A 10 -18.65 -16.65 -4.42
N MET A 11 -17.59 -16.04 -4.97
CA MET A 11 -16.93 -14.86 -4.38
C MET A 11 -17.04 -13.56 -5.21
N GLY A 12 -17.84 -13.55 -6.28
CA GLY A 12 -18.30 -12.32 -6.95
C GLY A 12 -17.23 -11.37 -7.52
N LYS A 13 -15.95 -11.76 -7.53
CA LYS A 13 -14.84 -10.96 -8.07
C LYS A 13 -14.06 -11.81 -9.09
N PRO A 14 -13.98 -11.41 -10.37
CA PRO A 14 -13.30 -12.20 -11.41
C PRO A 14 -11.81 -12.36 -11.12
N ILE A 15 -11.26 -13.53 -11.47
CA ILE A 15 -9.83 -13.91 -11.38
C ILE A 15 -8.91 -12.85 -12.02
N GLU A 16 -9.43 -12.07 -12.96
CA GLU A 16 -8.79 -10.93 -13.63
C GLU A 16 -8.27 -9.85 -12.66
N ILE A 17 -8.85 -9.73 -11.46
CA ILE A 17 -8.41 -8.75 -10.47
C ILE A 17 -7.08 -9.18 -9.81
N MET A 18 -6.85 -10.49 -9.61
CA MET A 18 -5.64 -10.99 -8.94
C MET A 18 -4.38 -10.82 -9.80
N GLU A 19 -4.50 -10.92 -11.12
CA GLU A 19 -3.39 -10.71 -12.06
C GLU A 19 -3.00 -9.22 -12.15
N LYS A 20 -3.94 -8.30 -11.85
CA LYS A 20 -3.71 -6.85 -11.75
C LYS A 20 -3.08 -6.38 -10.44
N LEU A 21 -2.85 -7.26 -9.46
CA LEU A 21 -2.26 -6.89 -8.16
C LEU A 21 -0.73 -6.80 -8.19
N GLN A 22 -0.08 -7.11 -9.32
CA GLN A 22 1.38 -7.03 -9.40
C GLN A 22 1.83 -5.57 -9.43
N ILE A 23 2.64 -5.21 -8.43
CA ILE A 23 3.27 -3.90 -8.38
C ILE A 23 4.34 -3.89 -9.47
N PRO A 24 4.42 -2.85 -10.33
CA PRO A 24 5.46 -2.81 -11.34
C PRO A 24 6.87 -2.88 -10.74
N ASP A 25 7.73 -3.73 -11.29
CA ASP A 25 9.07 -4.00 -10.72
C ASP A 25 9.94 -2.75 -10.56
N TRP A 26 9.74 -1.72 -11.39
CA TRP A 26 10.49 -0.46 -11.27
C TRP A 26 10.26 0.25 -9.92
N ILE A 27 9.20 -0.08 -9.18
CA ILE A 27 8.93 0.41 -7.83
C ILE A 27 9.88 -0.20 -6.79
N ARG A 28 10.43 -1.39 -7.02
CA ARG A 28 11.32 -2.08 -6.07
C ARG A 28 12.57 -1.25 -5.74
N ASN A 29 13.08 -0.47 -6.70
CA ASN A 29 14.21 0.43 -6.46
C ASN A 29 13.90 1.50 -5.40
N ASN A 30 12.69 2.07 -5.42
CA ASN A 30 12.27 3.06 -4.43
C ASN A 30 12.14 2.43 -3.04
N ALA A 31 11.62 1.20 -2.97
CA ALA A 31 11.55 0.44 -1.72
C ALA A 31 12.95 0.12 -1.16
N LYS A 32 13.90 -0.25 -2.04
CA LYS A 32 15.30 -0.46 -1.66
C LYS A 32 15.93 0.80 -1.09
N TRP A 33 15.85 1.90 -1.82
CA TRP A 33 16.38 3.20 -1.37
C TRP A 33 15.78 3.64 -0.03
N TRP A 34 14.49 3.40 0.19
CA TRP A 34 13.86 3.71 1.47
C TRP A 34 14.38 2.81 2.59
N SER A 35 14.49 1.51 2.35
CA SER A 35 14.98 0.55 3.33
C SER A 35 16.43 0.81 3.75
N GLU A 36 17.25 1.31 2.83
CA GLU A 36 18.65 1.68 3.05
C GLU A 36 18.83 3.11 3.59
N GLY A 37 17.73 3.86 3.77
CA GLY A 37 17.76 5.24 4.27
C GLY A 37 18.26 6.28 3.25
N GLN A 38 18.31 5.93 1.97
CA GLN A 38 18.66 6.85 0.88
C GLN A 38 17.51 7.84 0.57
N ILE A 39 16.26 7.45 0.83
CA ILE A 39 15.09 8.35 0.81
C ILE A 39 14.36 8.33 2.16
N GLY A 40 13.75 9.45 2.52
CA GLY A 40 13.04 9.61 3.79
C GLY A 40 11.62 9.02 3.77
N ASP A 41 11.04 8.85 4.96
CA ASP A 41 9.67 8.35 5.13
C ASP A 41 8.65 9.20 4.36
N SER A 42 8.79 10.54 4.38
CA SER A 42 7.90 11.44 3.66
C SER A 42 7.91 11.21 2.15
N ASP A 43 9.10 10.99 1.55
CA ASP A 43 9.25 10.78 0.11
C ASP A 43 8.64 9.45 -0.29
N PHE A 44 8.96 8.39 0.47
CA PHE A 44 8.44 7.06 0.21
C PHE A 44 6.91 7.00 0.35
N THR A 45 6.37 7.49 1.48
CA THR A 45 4.92 7.50 1.73
C THR A 45 4.15 8.36 0.73
N SER A 46 4.71 9.48 0.27
CA SER A 46 4.11 10.30 -0.80
C SER A 46 4.07 9.56 -2.14
N GLY A 47 5.15 8.83 -2.47
CA GLY A 47 5.18 7.97 -3.65
C GLY A 47 4.13 6.86 -3.61
N ILE A 48 3.95 6.21 -2.46
CA ILE A 48 2.90 5.19 -2.26
C ILE A 48 1.50 5.81 -2.37
N GLN A 49 1.26 6.97 -1.74
CA GLN A 49 0.00 7.70 -1.89
C GLN A 49 -0.31 7.98 -3.36
N PHE A 50 0.67 8.47 -4.12
CA PHE A 50 0.52 8.71 -5.55
C PHE A 50 0.18 7.43 -6.31
N MET A 51 0.90 6.33 -6.06
CA MET A 51 0.63 5.05 -6.72
C MET A 51 -0.78 4.52 -6.47
N ILE A 52 -1.32 4.70 -5.26
CA ILE A 52 -2.69 4.28 -4.95
C ILE A 52 -3.69 5.15 -5.72
N LYS A 53 -3.49 6.47 -5.75
CA LYS A 53 -4.36 7.42 -6.47
C LYS A 53 -4.41 7.18 -7.97
N GLU A 54 -3.26 6.86 -8.57
CA GLU A 54 -3.14 6.56 -10.00
C GLU A 54 -3.50 5.11 -10.34
N ASN A 55 -3.99 4.31 -9.37
CA ASN A 55 -4.28 2.88 -9.53
C ASN A 55 -3.09 2.04 -10.02
N ILE A 56 -1.85 2.47 -9.73
CA ILE A 56 -0.62 1.71 -9.95
C ILE A 56 -0.45 0.64 -8.87
N MET A 57 -0.88 0.94 -7.65
CA MET A 57 -0.93 0.01 -6.52
C MET A 57 -2.38 -0.10 -6.03
N VAL A 58 -2.89 -1.33 -5.94
CA VAL A 58 -4.22 -1.60 -5.41
C VAL A 58 -4.08 -2.30 -4.07
N ILE A 59 -4.72 -1.74 -3.04
CA ILE A 59 -4.74 -2.35 -1.70
C ILE A 59 -6.09 -3.06 -1.54
N PRO A 60 -6.10 -4.39 -1.35
CA PRO A 60 -7.33 -5.13 -1.19
C PRO A 60 -7.99 -4.84 0.17
N ASP A 61 -9.32 -4.81 0.14
CA ASP A 61 -10.18 -4.70 1.32
C ASP A 61 -9.86 -3.47 2.21
N LEU A 62 -9.58 -2.33 1.58
CA LEU A 62 -9.59 -1.04 2.29
C LEU A 62 -11.03 -0.64 2.63
N PRO A 63 -11.32 -0.22 3.88
CA PRO A 63 -12.64 0.31 4.22
C PRO A 63 -12.93 1.59 3.41
N GLU A 64 -14.18 1.76 2.94
CA GLU A 64 -14.62 2.98 2.24
C GLU A 64 -14.42 4.26 3.08
N GLU A 65 -14.46 4.13 4.41
CA GLU A 65 -14.23 5.22 5.35
C GLU A 65 -12.81 5.77 5.26
N VAL A 66 -11.83 4.92 4.90
CA VAL A 66 -10.42 5.28 4.76
C VAL A 66 -10.13 5.92 3.40
N THR A 67 -10.88 5.56 2.35
CA THR A 67 -10.75 6.14 1.00
C THR A 67 -11.43 7.51 0.85
N GLN A 68 -12.32 7.86 1.78
CA GLN A 68 -13.02 9.16 1.83
C GLN A 68 -12.42 10.09 2.89
N MET A 69 -11.16 9.87 3.29
CA MET A 69 -10.46 10.69 4.28
C MET A 69 -10.04 12.05 3.68
N GLU A 70 -11.00 12.79 3.12
CA GLU A 70 -10.87 14.20 2.84
C GLU A 70 -10.76 14.96 4.15
N LEU A 71 -9.53 15.34 4.51
CA LEU A 71 -9.18 16.49 5.36
C LEU A 71 -10.22 16.88 6.45
N LYS A 72 -10.66 15.96 7.32
CA LYS A 72 -11.29 16.32 8.61
C LYS A 72 -10.24 16.63 9.67
N ASP A 73 -9.12 17.20 9.27
CA ASP A 73 -8.05 17.62 10.17
C ASP A 73 -8.20 19.10 10.52
N GLU A 74 -9.26 19.43 11.26
CA GLU A 74 -9.33 20.70 11.99
C GLU A 74 -8.10 20.87 12.93
N LYS A 75 -7.45 19.76 13.32
CA LYS A 75 -6.21 19.75 14.11
C LYS A 75 -4.97 20.29 13.38
N ARG A 76 -4.95 20.33 12.04
CA ARG A 76 -3.86 20.98 11.29
C ARG A 76 -3.95 22.51 11.30
N ALA A 77 -5.13 23.09 11.58
CA ALA A 77 -5.29 24.54 11.73
C ALA A 77 -4.49 25.13 12.92
N MET A 78 -4.03 24.28 13.85
CA MET A 78 -3.16 24.65 14.98
C MET A 78 -1.66 24.41 14.72
N GLY A 79 -1.25 24.01 13.51
CA GLY A 79 0.17 23.81 13.17
C GLY A 79 0.85 22.63 13.87
N MET A 80 0.11 21.79 14.60
CA MET A 80 0.63 20.55 15.18
C MET A 80 0.41 19.40 14.19
N GLU A 81 1.42 19.12 13.38
CA GLU A 81 1.46 17.89 12.60
C GLU A 81 1.67 16.71 13.55
N ARG A 82 0.70 15.78 13.60
CA ARG A 82 0.95 14.49 14.25
C ARG A 82 1.97 13.77 13.39
N VAL A 83 3.24 13.84 13.79
CA VAL A 83 4.31 13.02 13.21
C VAL A 83 4.00 11.58 13.59
N GLN A 84 3.22 10.89 12.77
CA GLN A 84 3.12 9.45 12.86
C GLN A 84 4.31 8.88 12.08
N ASN A 85 5.30 8.37 12.83
CA ASN A 85 6.48 7.74 12.24
C ASN A 85 6.09 6.43 11.56
N VAL A 86 6.74 6.15 10.43
CA VAL A 86 6.59 4.85 9.78
C VAL A 86 7.31 3.81 10.66
N PRO A 87 6.64 2.69 11.04
CA PRO A 87 7.30 1.66 11.84
C PRO A 87 8.43 0.97 11.07
N ASP A 88 9.53 0.67 11.76
CA ASP A 88 10.71 0.03 11.17
C ASP A 88 10.39 -1.31 10.49
N TRP A 89 9.41 -2.08 10.99
CA TRP A 89 9.04 -3.35 10.37
C TRP A 89 8.49 -3.16 8.95
N VAL A 90 7.82 -2.05 8.66
CA VAL A 90 7.34 -1.74 7.31
C VAL A 90 8.52 -1.41 6.39
N ARG A 91 9.50 -0.66 6.92
CA ARG A 91 10.74 -0.35 6.21
C ARG A 91 11.56 -1.59 5.90
N ASN A 92 11.65 -2.52 6.86
CA ASN A 92 12.33 -3.81 6.66
C ASN A 92 11.62 -4.65 5.59
N ASN A 93 10.28 -4.70 5.61
CA ASN A 93 9.51 -5.38 4.57
C ASN A 93 9.77 -4.77 3.18
N ALA A 94 9.94 -3.46 3.06
CA ALA A 94 10.29 -2.84 1.78
C ALA A 94 11.65 -3.31 1.24
N GLY A 95 12.65 -3.47 2.12
CA GLY A 95 13.95 -4.02 1.74
C GLY A 95 13.84 -5.49 1.32
N TRP A 96 13.15 -6.31 2.10
CA TRP A 96 12.88 -7.71 1.75
C TRP A 96 12.10 -7.86 0.46
N TRP A 97 11.15 -6.97 0.20
CA TRP A 97 10.39 -6.98 -1.05
C TRP A 97 11.27 -6.57 -2.25
N ALA A 98 12.15 -5.60 -2.07
CA ALA A 98 13.08 -5.19 -3.12
C ALA A 98 14.12 -6.28 -3.46
N ASP A 99 14.46 -7.14 -2.50
CA ASP A 99 15.36 -8.28 -2.68
C ASP A 99 14.62 -9.60 -3.00
N ASP A 100 13.33 -9.53 -3.38
CA ASP A 100 12.47 -10.68 -3.73
C ASP A 100 12.32 -11.76 -2.64
N LEU A 101 12.53 -11.38 -1.37
CA LEU A 101 12.40 -12.27 -0.21
C LEU A 101 10.96 -12.39 0.30
N ILE A 102 10.11 -11.41 -0.01
CA ILE A 102 8.67 -11.44 0.30
C ILE A 102 7.84 -11.06 -0.94
N SER A 103 6.60 -11.52 -0.98
CA SER A 103 5.70 -11.27 -2.11
C SER A 103 5.15 -9.85 -2.14
N ASP A 104 4.59 -9.44 -3.29
CA ASP A 104 3.83 -8.19 -3.39
C ASP A 104 2.70 -8.12 -2.35
N GLN A 105 2.03 -9.24 -2.07
CA GLN A 105 0.96 -9.30 -1.08
C GLN A 105 1.46 -9.03 0.35
N ASP A 106 2.65 -9.55 0.69
CA ASP A 106 3.26 -9.33 2.00
C ASP A 106 3.65 -7.86 2.17
N PHE A 107 4.22 -7.26 1.12
CA PHE A 107 4.56 -5.84 1.10
C PHE A 107 3.30 -4.94 1.15
N ILE A 108 2.28 -5.23 0.35
CA ILE A 108 0.99 -4.54 0.34
C ILE A 108 0.32 -4.60 1.71
N SER A 109 0.47 -5.69 2.47
CA SER A 109 -0.08 -5.79 3.82
C SER A 109 0.56 -4.77 4.78
N GLY A 110 1.86 -4.48 4.59
CA GLY A 110 2.54 -3.40 5.30
C GLY A 110 2.03 -2.02 4.91
N ILE A 111 1.80 -1.79 3.61
CA ILE A 111 1.21 -0.54 3.12
C ILE A 111 -0.23 -0.35 3.60
N LYS A 112 -1.03 -1.42 3.61
CA LYS A 112 -2.40 -1.41 4.13
C LYS A 112 -2.44 -0.92 5.58
N TYR A 113 -1.55 -1.43 6.41
CA TYR A 113 -1.42 -0.96 7.79
C TYR A 113 -1.15 0.56 7.86
N LEU A 114 -0.25 1.09 7.03
CA LEU A 114 0.04 2.53 7.00
C LEU A 114 -1.19 3.37 6.61
N VAL A 115 -2.01 2.86 5.69
CA VAL A 115 -3.25 3.51 5.28
C VAL A 115 -4.29 3.47 6.41
N GLU A 116 -4.46 2.32 7.07
CA GLU A 116 -5.39 2.16 8.20
C GLU A 116 -5.01 3.01 9.42
N GLN A 117 -3.71 3.21 9.67
CA GLN A 117 -3.25 4.10 10.75
C GLN A 117 -3.30 5.60 10.38
N GLY A 118 -3.65 5.94 9.14
CA GLY A 118 -3.67 7.31 8.63
C GLY A 118 -2.27 7.93 8.46
N ILE A 119 -1.24 7.09 8.37
CA ILE A 119 0.14 7.49 8.04
C ILE A 119 0.20 7.83 6.54
N ILE A 120 -0.34 6.94 5.70
CA ILE A 120 -0.61 7.20 4.29
C ILE A 120 -2.09 7.56 4.14
N ARG A 121 -2.37 8.59 3.36
CA ARG A 121 -3.75 9.04 3.07
C ARG A 121 -4.05 8.78 1.61
N VAL A 122 -5.21 8.24 1.31
CA VAL A 122 -5.65 7.94 -0.06
C VAL A 122 -6.73 8.90 -0.48
#